data_AF-S7MP25-F1
#
_entry.id   AF-S7MP25-F1
#
_cell.length_a   1.000
_cell.length_b   1.000
_cell.length_c   1.000
_cell.angle_alpha   90.00
_cell.angle_beta   90.00
_cell.angle_gamma   90.00
#
_symmetry.space_group_name_H-M   'P 1'
#
loop_
_entity.id
_entity.type
_entity.pdbx_description
1 polymer ?
#
loop_
_entity_poly.entity_id
_entity_poly.type
_entity_poly.pdbx_seq_one_letter_code
_entity_poly.pdbx_strand_id
1 'polypeptide(L)'
;MEGQGQSQTVASAPENSAKNRYRNVLPYDWSRVPLRSLGGAPGSDYINASFMPGLWSPREFIATQGPLPQTVGDFWRLVWEQQSHTLVMLTNCMELGRVKCEHYWPLDAQPCTHGHLQVTLEGEKVMENWTVRDLKLRHEQKTLSVRQFHYVAWPDHGVPHSPDPLLAFWKVLRQWLDKTPEGGPPIVHCSAGVGRTGTLIALDVLLRQLECEGVVGPYSFVKKMRESRPLMVQTEAQYVFLHQCLLRFLQQSAPPPVQKNEAVYENLLFENDEAVDV
;
A
#
# COMPACT_ATOMS: atom_id res chain seq x y z
N MET A 1 19.73 7.78 10.25
CA MET A 1 19.37 9.21 10.27
C MET A 1 18.16 9.38 9.36
N GLU A 2 16.96 9.31 9.90
CA GLU A 2 15.71 9.48 9.15
C GLU A 2 15.12 10.85 9.44
N GLY A 3 14.67 11.55 8.40
CA GLY A 3 13.77 12.71 8.52
C GLY A 3 14.28 13.91 9.31
N GLN A 4 15.55 13.95 9.73
CA GLN A 4 16.13 15.11 10.41
C GLN A 4 15.96 16.35 9.52
N GLY A 5 15.05 17.24 9.91
CA GLY A 5 14.82 18.53 9.25
C GLY A 5 13.53 18.66 8.44
N GLN A 6 12.68 17.62 8.33
CA GLN A 6 11.40 17.78 7.64
C GLN A 6 10.30 18.31 8.55
N SER A 7 9.68 19.42 8.14
CA SER A 7 8.63 20.09 8.90
C SER A 7 7.33 19.28 8.96
N GLN A 8 6.66 19.29 10.11
CA GLN A 8 5.34 18.67 10.36
C GLN A 8 4.42 19.66 11.10
N THR A 9 4.62 20.95 10.87
CA THR A 9 3.96 22.04 11.61
C THR A 9 2.46 22.04 11.40
N VAL A 10 1.98 21.76 10.18
CA VAL A 10 0.55 21.72 9.87
C VAL A 10 -0.11 20.56 10.62
N ALA A 11 0.49 19.38 10.58
CA ALA A 11 -0.02 18.19 11.26
C ALA A 11 -0.01 18.33 12.80
N SER A 12 0.93 19.12 13.32
CA SER A 12 1.10 19.37 14.76
C SER A 12 0.28 20.55 15.28
N ALA A 13 -0.38 21.31 14.40
CA ALA A 13 -1.20 22.45 14.79
C ALA A 13 -2.36 22.00 15.73
N PRO A 14 -2.70 22.79 16.77
CA PRO A 14 -3.73 22.41 17.74
C PRO A 14 -5.06 21.97 17.12
N GLU A 15 -5.52 22.69 16.10
CA GLU A 15 -6.75 22.41 15.33
C GLU A 15 -6.72 21.09 14.55
N ASN A 16 -5.54 20.58 14.24
CA ASN A 16 -5.33 19.35 13.46
C ASN A 16 -4.99 18.13 14.33
N SER A 17 -4.61 18.35 15.59
CA SER A 17 -4.15 17.30 16.50
C SER A 17 -5.15 16.15 16.64
N ALA A 18 -6.45 16.44 16.72
CA ALA A 18 -7.52 15.46 16.83
C ALA A 18 -7.80 14.68 15.53
N LYS A 19 -7.24 15.12 14.39
CA LYS A 19 -7.37 14.43 13.09
C LYS A 19 -6.29 13.35 12.89
N ASN A 20 -5.32 13.24 13.82
CA ASN A 20 -4.26 12.24 13.80
C ASN A 20 -4.62 11.02 14.64
N ARG A 21 -4.68 9.84 14.02
CA ARG A 21 -4.92 8.58 14.74
C ARG A 21 -3.79 8.26 15.71
N TYR A 22 -2.55 8.58 15.33
CA TYR A 22 -1.37 8.37 16.15
C TYR A 22 -0.54 9.65 16.20
N ARG A 23 -0.24 10.13 17.41
CA ARG A 23 0.51 11.38 17.64
C ARG A 23 1.94 11.34 17.09
N ASN A 24 2.50 10.15 16.93
CA ASN A 24 3.86 9.93 16.42
C ASN A 24 3.90 9.57 14.93
N VAL A 25 2.77 9.62 14.21
CA VAL A 25 2.70 9.34 12.78
C VAL A 25 2.05 10.51 12.06
N LEU A 26 2.86 11.52 11.74
CA LEU A 26 2.43 12.77 11.13
C LEU A 26 2.97 12.89 9.70
N PRO A 27 2.20 13.37 8.72
CA PRO A 27 2.72 13.66 7.39
C PRO A 27 3.70 14.83 7.44
N TYR A 28 4.71 14.83 6.56
CA TYR A 28 5.55 16.01 6.35
C TYR A 28 4.79 17.10 5.59
N ASP A 29 5.08 18.36 5.88
CA ASP A 29 4.36 19.50 5.32
C ASP A 29 4.51 19.60 3.80
N TRP A 30 5.68 19.24 3.24
CA TRP A 30 5.96 19.37 1.80
C TRP A 30 5.25 18.33 0.94
N SER A 31 4.99 17.14 1.50
CA SER A 31 4.40 16.01 0.80
C SER A 31 2.96 15.72 1.22
N ARG A 32 2.41 16.45 2.20
CA ARG A 32 1.02 16.29 2.63
C ARG A 32 0.06 16.48 1.46
N VAL A 33 -1.12 15.87 1.54
CA VAL A 33 -2.21 16.15 0.61
C VAL A 33 -3.11 17.25 1.20
N PRO A 34 -3.11 18.47 0.66
CA PRO A 34 -4.03 19.51 1.11
C PRO A 34 -5.43 19.26 0.54
N LEU A 35 -6.45 19.48 1.37
CA LEU A 35 -7.84 19.60 0.94
C LEU A 35 -8.19 21.07 0.68
N ARG A 36 -9.22 21.34 -0.12
CA ARG A 36 -9.75 22.70 -0.30
C ARG A 36 -10.32 23.21 1.01
N SER A 37 -9.82 24.33 1.52
CA SER A 37 -10.32 24.92 2.77
C SER A 37 -11.82 25.23 2.70
N LEU A 38 -12.52 24.88 3.76
CA LEU A 38 -13.92 25.24 3.97
C LEU A 38 -13.98 26.56 4.76
N GLY A 39 -14.75 27.53 4.25
CA GLY A 39 -14.88 28.84 4.89
C GLY A 39 -15.36 28.72 6.34
N GLY A 40 -14.68 29.40 7.26
CA GLY A 40 -15.04 29.38 8.69
C GLY A 40 -14.66 28.11 9.45
N ALA A 41 -13.97 27.15 8.83
CA ALA A 41 -13.51 25.92 9.47
C ALA A 41 -11.96 25.82 9.47
N PRO A 42 -11.28 26.32 10.51
CA PRO A 42 -9.84 26.14 10.67
C PRO A 42 -9.43 24.66 10.61
N GLY A 43 -8.29 24.35 9.98
CA GLY A 43 -7.80 22.98 9.80
C GLY A 43 -8.58 22.13 8.80
N SER A 44 -9.56 22.70 8.08
CA SER A 44 -10.35 21.97 7.06
C SER A 44 -9.54 21.59 5.81
N ASP A 45 -8.36 22.17 5.60
CA ASP A 45 -7.41 21.79 4.55
C ASP A 45 -6.55 20.58 4.93
N TYR A 46 -6.62 20.14 6.18
CA TYR A 46 -5.77 19.09 6.72
C TYR A 46 -6.45 17.72 6.74
N ILE A 47 -5.71 16.76 6.21
CA ILE A 47 -5.90 15.31 6.41
C ILE A 47 -4.53 14.67 6.61
N ASN A 48 -4.44 13.64 7.44
CA ASN A 48 -3.20 12.87 7.63
C ASN A 48 -2.94 11.94 6.43
N ALA A 49 -2.49 12.53 5.33
CA ALA A 49 -2.15 11.85 4.09
C ALA A 49 -0.90 12.48 3.46
N SER A 50 -0.13 11.68 2.73
CA SER A 50 1.05 12.13 1.99
C SER A 50 1.00 11.59 0.56
N PHE A 51 1.37 12.42 -0.41
CA PHE A 51 1.75 11.94 -1.73
C PHE A 51 3.00 11.07 -1.61
N MET A 52 3.02 9.97 -2.35
CA MET A 52 4.09 8.99 -2.33
C MET A 52 4.66 8.80 -3.73
N PRO A 53 6.01 8.69 -3.84
CA PRO A 53 6.65 8.41 -5.12
C PRO A 53 6.36 6.97 -5.54
N GLY A 54 6.37 6.75 -6.84
CA GLY A 54 6.43 5.41 -7.41
C GLY A 54 7.49 5.29 -8.50
N LEU A 55 7.15 4.47 -9.49
CA LEU A 55 7.83 4.19 -10.74
C LEU A 55 8.24 5.44 -11.54
N TRP A 56 7.18 6.09 -12.04
CA TRP A 56 7.23 7.10 -13.09
C TRP A 56 6.85 8.49 -12.58
N SER A 57 6.30 8.59 -11.38
CA SER A 57 5.80 9.84 -10.81
C SER A 57 6.23 10.03 -9.35
N PRO A 58 6.59 11.26 -8.93
CA PRO A 58 6.84 11.58 -7.53
C PRO A 58 5.56 11.59 -6.67
N ARG A 59 4.37 11.50 -7.29
CA ARG A 59 3.06 11.50 -6.62
C ARG A 59 2.16 10.40 -7.17
N GLU A 60 2.69 9.21 -7.37
CA GLU A 60 1.97 8.07 -7.96
C GLU A 60 0.91 7.49 -7.02
N PHE A 61 1.13 7.58 -5.70
CA PHE A 61 0.17 7.09 -4.70
C PHE A 61 -0.14 8.16 -3.66
N ILE A 62 -1.21 7.94 -2.90
CA ILE A 62 -1.45 8.64 -1.64
C ILE A 62 -1.43 7.61 -0.51
N ALA A 63 -0.56 7.81 0.48
CA ALA A 63 -0.56 7.04 1.72
C ALA A 63 -1.29 7.82 2.82
N THR A 64 -2.27 7.20 3.46
CA THR A 64 -3.07 7.85 4.52
C THR A 64 -3.37 6.90 5.68
N GLN A 65 -3.76 7.44 6.82
CA GLN A 65 -4.23 6.66 7.97
C GLN A 65 -5.63 6.06 7.71
N GLY A 66 -5.99 5.03 8.47
CA GLY A 66 -7.37 4.56 8.54
C GLY A 66 -8.25 5.67 9.13
N PRO A 67 -9.34 6.11 8.45
CA PRO A 67 -10.17 7.21 8.91
C PRO A 67 -10.61 7.07 10.36
N LEU A 68 -10.70 8.19 11.07
CA LEU A 68 -11.33 8.33 12.38
C LEU A 68 -12.80 8.74 12.18
N PRO A 69 -13.69 8.56 13.17
CA PRO A 69 -15.08 9.04 13.09
C PRO A 69 -15.19 10.48 12.58
N GLN A 70 -14.38 11.39 13.13
CA GLN A 70 -14.35 12.80 12.78
C GLN A 70 -13.63 13.13 11.46
N THR A 71 -12.93 12.17 10.85
CA THR A 71 -12.20 12.40 9.57
C THR A 71 -12.76 11.58 8.42
N VAL A 72 -13.90 10.89 8.56
CA VAL A 72 -14.55 10.17 7.45
C VAL A 72 -14.94 11.14 6.32
N GLY A 73 -15.49 12.32 6.67
CA GLY A 73 -15.81 13.34 5.69
C GLY A 73 -14.59 13.91 4.97
N ASP A 74 -13.50 14.17 5.72
CA ASP A 74 -12.22 14.60 5.14
C ASP A 74 -11.62 13.52 4.22
N PHE A 75 -11.78 12.24 4.56
CA PHE A 75 -11.34 11.13 3.70
C PHE A 75 -12.12 11.11 2.39
N TRP A 76 -13.45 11.25 2.40
CA TRP A 76 -14.22 11.30 1.16
C TRP A 76 -13.94 12.56 0.33
N ARG A 77 -13.65 13.69 0.97
CA ARG A 77 -13.13 14.88 0.28
C ARG A 77 -11.77 14.60 -0.38
N LEU A 78 -10.86 13.89 0.29
CA LEU A 78 -9.60 13.44 -0.31
C LEU A 78 -9.85 12.62 -1.58
N VAL A 79 -10.70 11.59 -1.50
CA VAL A 79 -11.03 10.73 -2.65
C VAL A 79 -11.59 11.56 -3.81
N TRP A 80 -12.55 12.44 -3.51
CA TRP A 80 -13.19 13.29 -4.51
C TRP A 80 -12.22 14.31 -5.12
N GLU A 81 -11.54 15.10 -4.30
CA GLU A 81 -10.69 16.20 -4.78
C GLU A 81 -9.47 15.70 -5.56
N GLN A 82 -8.95 14.52 -5.22
CA GLN A 82 -7.85 13.89 -5.95
C GLN A 82 -8.32 13.07 -7.15
N GLN A 83 -9.63 12.94 -7.37
CA GLN A 83 -10.22 12.09 -8.43
C GLN A 83 -9.71 10.64 -8.35
N SER A 84 -9.52 10.13 -7.13
CA SER A 84 -8.98 8.79 -6.89
C SER A 84 -10.05 7.73 -7.12
N HIS A 85 -9.88 6.93 -8.17
CA HIS A 85 -10.79 5.83 -8.50
C HIS A 85 -10.52 4.54 -7.72
N THR A 86 -9.38 4.46 -7.02
CA THR A 86 -8.94 3.23 -6.35
C THR A 86 -8.58 3.50 -4.90
N LEU A 87 -9.19 2.73 -3.99
CA LEU A 87 -8.85 2.69 -2.57
C LEU A 87 -8.27 1.31 -2.24
N VAL A 88 -7.22 1.26 -1.44
CA VAL A 88 -6.62 0.02 -0.96
C VAL A 88 -6.54 0.05 0.56
N MET A 89 -7.32 -0.83 1.20
CA MET A 89 -7.42 -0.97 2.64
C MET A 89 -6.70 -2.24 3.09
N LEU A 90 -5.72 -2.11 3.98
CA LEU A 90 -4.83 -3.20 4.42
C LEU A 90 -5.01 -3.55 5.91
N THR A 91 -6.19 -3.31 6.48
CA THR A 91 -6.48 -3.54 7.90
C THR A 91 -7.97 -3.78 8.08
N ASN A 92 -8.35 -4.67 8.98
CA ASN A 92 -9.73 -4.78 9.42
C ASN A 92 -10.09 -3.56 10.28
N CYS A 93 -11.38 -3.20 10.39
CA CYS A 93 -11.78 -2.07 11.24
C CYS A 93 -11.40 -2.28 12.71
N MET A 94 -11.44 -3.53 13.17
CA MET A 94 -11.02 -3.94 14.51
C MET A 94 -10.05 -5.12 14.40
N GLU A 95 -8.95 -5.03 15.17
CA GLU A 95 -7.91 -6.07 15.27
C GLU A 95 -7.51 -6.19 16.73
N LEU A 96 -7.55 -7.40 17.29
CA LEU A 96 -7.35 -7.67 18.74
C LEU A 96 -8.10 -6.72 19.67
N GLY A 97 -9.38 -6.47 19.38
CA GLY A 97 -10.25 -5.59 20.17
C GLY A 97 -9.90 -4.10 20.09
N ARG A 98 -8.98 -3.69 19.20
CA ARG A 98 -8.61 -2.29 18.99
C ARG A 98 -9.10 -1.80 17.65
N VAL A 99 -9.73 -0.62 17.64
CA VAL A 99 -10.16 0.04 16.40
C VAL A 99 -8.93 0.51 15.60
N LYS A 100 -8.77 -0.02 14.40
CA LYS A 100 -7.69 0.33 13.47
C LYS A 100 -8.13 1.29 12.38
N CYS A 101 -9.39 1.24 12.00
CA CYS A 101 -10.01 2.04 10.95
C CYS A 101 -11.50 2.18 11.25
N GLU A 102 -12.07 3.36 11.02
CA GLU A 102 -13.51 3.54 11.04
C GLU A 102 -14.15 2.87 9.81
N HIS A 103 -15.40 2.40 9.94
CA HIS A 103 -16.15 1.87 8.80
C HIS A 103 -16.67 3.03 7.95
N TYR A 104 -15.83 3.51 7.02
CA TYR A 104 -16.08 4.76 6.28
C TYR A 104 -16.97 4.62 5.05
N TRP A 105 -17.39 3.40 4.67
CA TRP A 105 -18.28 3.14 3.54
C TRP A 105 -19.69 2.73 4.01
N PRO A 106 -20.73 2.80 3.15
CA PRO A 106 -22.07 2.31 3.49
C PRO A 106 -22.08 0.83 3.90
N LEU A 107 -22.88 0.48 4.92
CA LEU A 107 -23.07 -0.92 5.35
C LEU A 107 -24.06 -1.69 4.45
N ASP A 108 -24.90 -0.96 3.71
CA ASP A 108 -25.92 -1.48 2.83
C ASP A 108 -26.03 -0.60 1.57
N ALA A 109 -27.07 -0.83 0.77
CA ALA A 109 -27.32 -0.05 -0.44
C ALA A 109 -27.81 1.39 -0.15
N GLN A 110 -28.06 1.76 1.12
CA GLN A 110 -28.47 3.12 1.46
C GLN A 110 -27.26 4.06 1.38
N PRO A 111 -27.37 5.18 0.64
CA PRO A 111 -26.26 6.10 0.54
C PRO A 111 -25.94 6.76 1.90
N CYS A 112 -24.66 6.90 2.23
CA CYS A 112 -24.21 7.72 3.34
C CYS A 112 -23.79 9.12 2.84
N THR A 113 -24.13 10.15 3.60
CA THR A 113 -23.85 11.55 3.24
C THR A 113 -22.78 12.14 4.15
N HIS A 114 -21.75 12.73 3.55
CA HIS A 114 -20.65 13.39 4.22
C HIS A 114 -20.47 14.81 3.66
N GLY A 115 -21.06 15.80 4.34
CA GLY A 115 -21.16 17.15 3.80
C GLY A 115 -22.01 17.15 2.52
N HIS A 116 -21.41 17.54 1.40
CA HIS A 116 -22.07 17.56 0.09
C HIS A 116 -21.85 16.28 -0.74
N LEU A 117 -21.02 15.35 -0.24
CA LEU A 117 -20.71 14.11 -0.94
C LEU A 117 -21.65 12.99 -0.45
N GLN A 118 -22.32 12.35 -1.40
CA GLN A 118 -23.09 11.14 -1.17
C GLN A 118 -22.27 9.94 -1.66
N VAL A 119 -22.12 8.92 -0.82
CA VAL A 119 -21.39 7.68 -1.13
C VAL A 119 -22.39 6.53 -1.14
N THR A 120 -22.42 5.76 -2.21
CA THR A 120 -23.31 4.60 -2.37
C THR A 120 -22.48 3.34 -2.61
N LEU A 121 -22.87 2.22 -2.01
CA LEU A 121 -22.33 0.90 -2.33
C LEU A 121 -23.14 0.30 -3.48
N GLU A 122 -22.50 0.09 -4.62
CA GLU A 122 -23.12 -0.47 -5.83
C GLU A 122 -22.91 -1.99 -5.94
N GLY A 123 -21.83 -2.51 -5.36
CA GLY A 123 -21.57 -3.95 -5.34
C GLY A 123 -20.45 -4.35 -4.37
N GLU A 124 -20.52 -5.58 -3.88
CA GLU A 124 -19.50 -6.18 -3.02
C GLU A 124 -19.21 -7.61 -3.48
N LYS A 125 -17.91 -7.94 -3.61
CA LYS A 125 -17.43 -9.28 -3.88
C LYS A 125 -16.44 -9.70 -2.81
N VAL A 126 -16.87 -10.61 -1.95
CA VAL A 126 -16.02 -11.20 -0.91
C VAL A 126 -15.24 -12.36 -1.52
N MET A 127 -13.92 -12.35 -1.33
CA MET A 127 -13.01 -13.46 -1.63
C MET A 127 -12.37 -13.94 -0.32
N GLU A 128 -11.62 -15.04 -0.39
CA GLU A 128 -10.97 -15.64 0.78
C GLU A 128 -10.08 -14.65 1.55
N ASN A 129 -9.21 -13.92 0.84
CA ASN A 129 -8.18 -13.07 1.46
C ASN A 129 -8.42 -11.57 1.29
N TRP A 130 -9.44 -11.17 0.53
CA TRP A 130 -9.79 -9.76 0.32
C TRP A 130 -11.25 -9.59 -0.08
N THR A 131 -11.77 -8.39 0.05
CA THR A 131 -13.08 -7.97 -0.46
C THR A 131 -12.90 -6.84 -1.47
N VAL A 132 -13.68 -6.85 -2.55
CA VAL A 132 -13.73 -5.76 -3.53
C VAL A 132 -15.09 -5.08 -3.45
N ARG A 133 -15.12 -3.76 -3.31
CA ARG A 133 -16.36 -2.97 -3.28
C ARG A 133 -16.37 -1.96 -4.41
N ASP A 134 -17.48 -1.91 -5.13
CA ASP A 134 -17.78 -0.88 -6.09
C ASP A 134 -18.63 0.20 -5.40
N LEU A 135 -18.09 1.41 -5.37
CA LEU A 135 -18.65 2.56 -4.70
C LEU A 135 -18.89 3.67 -5.72
N LYS A 136 -19.87 4.53 -5.43
CA LYS A 136 -20.15 5.71 -6.23
C LYS A 136 -20.27 6.93 -5.35
N LEU A 137 -19.41 7.91 -5.62
CA LEU A 137 -19.52 9.23 -5.05
C LEU A 137 -20.37 10.11 -5.96
N ARG A 138 -21.24 10.93 -5.38
CA ARG A 138 -22.03 11.94 -6.07
C ARG A 138 -21.90 13.27 -5.36
N HIS A 139 -21.65 14.32 -6.12
CA HIS A 139 -21.75 15.71 -5.69
C HIS A 139 -22.39 16.51 -6.82
N GLU A 140 -23.54 17.11 -6.55
CA GLU A 140 -24.37 17.79 -7.55
C GLU A 140 -24.67 16.85 -8.75
N GLN A 141 -24.34 17.28 -9.97
CA GLN A 141 -24.53 16.51 -11.21
C GLN A 141 -23.32 15.63 -11.58
N LYS A 142 -22.26 15.63 -10.77
CA LYS A 142 -21.04 14.88 -11.04
C LYS A 142 -21.01 13.59 -10.22
N THR A 143 -20.46 12.55 -10.82
CA THR A 143 -20.25 11.26 -10.15
C THR A 143 -18.83 10.77 -10.34
N LEU A 144 -18.32 10.02 -9.36
CA LEU A 144 -17.01 9.37 -9.41
C LEU A 144 -17.19 7.90 -8.97
N SER A 145 -16.91 6.96 -9.88
CA SER A 145 -16.87 5.53 -9.56
C SER A 145 -15.56 5.19 -8.87
N VAL A 146 -15.64 4.55 -7.72
CA VAL A 146 -14.49 4.23 -6.87
C VAL A 146 -14.53 2.75 -6.52
N ARG A 147 -13.41 2.04 -6.73
CA ARG A 147 -13.27 0.65 -6.32
C ARG A 147 -12.37 0.55 -5.09
N GLN A 148 -12.89 -0.04 -4.01
CA GLN A 148 -12.12 -0.35 -2.81
C GLN A 148 -11.66 -1.80 -2.85
N PHE A 149 -10.36 -2.02 -2.66
CA PHE A 149 -9.74 -3.31 -2.45
C PHE A 149 -9.36 -3.44 -0.97
N HIS A 150 -10.05 -4.31 -0.24
CA HIS A 150 -9.83 -4.53 1.19
C HIS A 150 -9.14 -5.86 1.43
N TYR A 151 -7.83 -5.85 1.65
CA TYR A 151 -7.05 -7.04 2.01
C TYR A 151 -7.22 -7.36 3.50
N VAL A 152 -7.87 -8.49 3.79
CA VAL A 152 -8.30 -8.89 5.15
C VAL A 152 -7.37 -9.91 5.80
N ALA A 153 -6.50 -10.55 5.01
CA ALA A 153 -5.64 -11.65 5.46
C ALA A 153 -4.30 -11.19 6.08
N TRP A 154 -4.10 -9.89 6.31
CA TRP A 154 -2.91 -9.43 7.03
C TRP A 154 -3.09 -9.66 8.54
N PRO A 155 -2.21 -10.42 9.20
CA PRO A 155 -2.39 -10.73 10.62
C PRO A 155 -2.24 -9.50 11.53
N ASP A 156 -2.91 -9.57 12.67
CA ASP A 156 -2.90 -8.51 13.69
C ASP A 156 -1.50 -8.28 14.29
N HIS A 157 -0.69 -9.34 14.36
CA HIS A 157 0.73 -9.29 14.74
C HIS A 157 1.64 -9.76 13.61
N GLY A 158 2.70 -8.99 13.36
CA GLY A 158 3.75 -9.34 12.40
C GLY A 158 3.35 -9.18 10.93
N VAL A 159 3.66 -10.21 10.15
CA VAL A 159 3.50 -10.27 8.69
C VAL A 159 2.83 -11.59 8.30
N PRO A 160 2.20 -11.67 7.12
CA PRO A 160 1.65 -12.92 6.63
C PRO A 160 2.69 -14.05 6.62
N HIS A 161 2.27 -15.26 6.97
CA HIS A 161 3.15 -16.44 7.00
C HIS A 161 3.63 -16.87 5.61
N SER A 162 2.87 -16.53 4.56
CA SER A 162 3.21 -16.78 3.16
C SER A 162 3.06 -15.50 2.34
N PRO A 163 3.98 -15.23 1.38
CA PRO A 163 3.82 -14.15 0.41
C PRO A 163 2.67 -14.36 -0.58
N ASP A 164 2.22 -15.60 -0.80
CA ASP A 164 1.35 -15.97 -1.92
C ASP A 164 -0.01 -15.23 -1.91
N PRO A 165 -0.74 -15.10 -0.78
CA PRO A 165 -2.00 -14.36 -0.76
C PRO A 165 -1.84 -12.88 -1.10
N LEU A 166 -0.76 -12.24 -0.62
CA LEU A 166 -0.49 -10.84 -0.92
C LEU A 166 -0.09 -10.65 -2.39
N LEU A 167 0.70 -11.56 -2.96
CA LEU A 167 1.06 -11.54 -4.37
C LEU A 167 -0.17 -11.77 -5.27
N ALA A 168 -1.08 -12.67 -4.90
CA ALA A 168 -2.34 -12.88 -5.61
C ALA A 168 -3.22 -11.63 -5.57
N PHE A 169 -3.35 -11.01 -4.39
CA PHE A 169 -4.04 -9.72 -4.23
C PHE A 169 -3.40 -8.62 -5.09
N TRP A 170 -2.07 -8.49 -5.05
CA TRP A 170 -1.32 -7.51 -5.84
C TRP A 170 -1.57 -7.72 -7.34
N LYS A 171 -1.53 -8.95 -7.86
CA LYS A 171 -1.83 -9.23 -9.27
C LYS A 171 -3.21 -8.71 -9.68
N VAL A 172 -4.24 -8.92 -8.86
CA VAL A 172 -5.60 -8.41 -9.12
C VAL A 172 -5.66 -6.89 -9.07
N LEU A 173 -5.04 -6.27 -8.06
CA LEU A 173 -4.95 -4.81 -7.94
C LEU A 173 -4.23 -4.19 -9.13
N ARG A 174 -3.10 -4.77 -9.54
CA ARG A 174 -2.27 -4.28 -10.65
C ARG A 174 -3.03 -4.32 -11.97
N GLN A 175 -3.67 -5.46 -12.27
CA GLN A 175 -4.54 -5.61 -13.44
C GLN A 175 -5.67 -4.57 -13.49
N TRP A 176 -6.20 -4.17 -12.33
CA TRP A 176 -7.20 -3.10 -12.27
C TRP A 176 -6.58 -1.74 -12.55
N LEU A 177 -5.48 -1.40 -11.87
CA LEU A 177 -4.81 -0.11 -12.05
C LEU A 177 -4.34 0.11 -13.49
N ASP A 178 -3.87 -0.93 -14.17
CA ASP A 178 -3.43 -0.86 -15.57
C ASP A 178 -4.60 -0.62 -16.54
N LYS A 179 -5.82 -1.03 -16.17
CA LYS A 179 -7.06 -0.76 -16.93
C LYS A 179 -7.69 0.58 -16.59
N THR A 180 -7.20 1.29 -15.58
CA THR A 180 -7.75 2.59 -15.15
C THR A 180 -6.65 3.65 -15.04
N PRO A 181 -5.91 3.95 -16.14
CA PRO A 181 -4.76 4.85 -16.11
C PRO A 181 -5.14 6.34 -15.99
N GLU A 182 -6.36 6.72 -16.34
CA GLU A 182 -6.79 8.13 -16.42
C GLU A 182 -7.31 8.72 -15.08
N GLY A 183 -7.16 7.97 -13.98
CA GLY A 183 -7.60 8.39 -12.65
C GLY A 183 -6.55 9.16 -11.86
N GLY A 184 -7.00 9.79 -10.78
CA GLY A 184 -6.11 10.28 -9.73
C GLY A 184 -5.35 9.15 -9.01
N PRO A 185 -4.36 9.51 -8.18
CA PRO A 185 -3.49 8.52 -7.52
C PRO A 185 -4.30 7.55 -6.64
N PRO A 186 -4.03 6.23 -6.69
CA PRO A 186 -4.61 5.29 -5.75
C PRO A 186 -4.29 5.66 -4.31
N ILE A 187 -5.30 5.59 -3.44
CA ILE A 187 -5.17 5.87 -2.01
C ILE A 187 -4.97 4.55 -1.28
N VAL A 188 -3.83 4.38 -0.64
CA VAL A 188 -3.45 3.18 0.11
C VAL A 188 -3.42 3.50 1.60
N HIS A 189 -4.13 2.73 2.41
CA HIS A 189 -4.18 2.92 3.85
C HIS A 189 -4.17 1.61 4.63
N CYS A 190 -3.73 1.71 5.87
CA CYS A 190 -3.88 0.67 6.89
C CYS A 190 -4.43 1.36 8.14
N SER A 191 -3.86 1.11 9.32
CA SER A 191 -4.22 1.88 10.52
C SER A 191 -3.50 3.23 10.55
N ALA A 192 -2.17 3.24 10.59
CA ALA A 192 -1.37 4.48 10.65
C ALA A 192 -0.95 5.01 9.26
N GLY A 193 -1.14 4.21 8.21
CA GLY A 193 -0.74 4.58 6.85
C GLY A 193 0.77 4.52 6.60
N VAL A 194 1.52 3.64 7.29
CA VAL A 194 2.99 3.56 7.15
C VAL A 194 3.53 2.13 7.02
N GLY A 195 3.10 1.20 7.89
CA GLY A 195 3.59 -0.18 7.90
C GLY A 195 3.14 -1.00 6.69
N ARG A 196 1.95 -1.61 6.78
CA ARG A 196 1.36 -2.42 5.70
C ARG A 196 1.21 -1.61 4.40
N THR A 197 0.80 -0.34 4.53
CA THR A 197 0.75 0.64 3.42
C THR A 197 2.08 0.77 2.71
N GLY A 198 3.18 0.99 3.44
CA GLY A 198 4.50 1.10 2.85
C GLY A 198 4.98 -0.21 2.24
N THR A 199 4.67 -1.35 2.86
CA THR A 199 5.03 -2.66 2.29
C THR A 199 4.34 -2.90 0.95
N LEU A 200 3.04 -2.59 0.82
CA LEU A 200 2.33 -2.77 -0.45
C LEU A 200 2.82 -1.80 -1.53
N ILE A 201 3.00 -0.50 -1.20
CA ILE A 201 3.53 0.48 -2.16
C ILE A 201 4.93 0.08 -2.63
N ALA A 202 5.81 -0.33 -1.71
CA ALA A 202 7.13 -0.85 -2.05
C ALA A 202 7.05 -2.07 -2.96
N LEU A 203 6.17 -3.02 -2.64
CA LEU A 203 6.01 -4.23 -3.43
C LEU A 203 5.58 -3.91 -4.86
N ASP A 204 4.57 -3.06 -5.04
CA ASP A 204 4.09 -2.68 -6.37
C ASP A 204 5.19 -2.06 -7.22
N VAL A 205 5.89 -1.08 -6.66
CA VAL A 205 6.91 -0.33 -7.39
C VAL A 205 8.11 -1.21 -7.71
N LEU A 206 8.58 -2.02 -6.75
CA LEU A 206 9.74 -2.88 -6.94
C LEU A 206 9.44 -4.03 -7.91
N LEU A 207 8.24 -4.61 -7.90
CA LEU A 207 7.88 -5.63 -8.89
C LEU A 207 7.82 -5.06 -10.29
N ARG A 208 7.24 -3.87 -10.48
CA ARG A 208 7.24 -3.22 -11.80
C ARG A 208 8.64 -2.80 -12.24
N GLN A 209 9.49 -2.35 -11.31
CA GLN A 209 10.90 -2.08 -11.61
C GLN A 209 11.63 -3.35 -12.06
N LEU A 210 11.39 -4.47 -11.38
CA LEU A 210 11.95 -5.77 -11.74
C LEU A 210 11.53 -6.20 -13.15
N GLU A 211 10.25 -6.01 -13.49
CA GLU A 211 9.71 -6.33 -14.82
C GLU A 211 10.28 -5.43 -15.93
N CYS A 212 10.48 -4.13 -15.66
CA CYS A 212 10.98 -3.17 -16.65
C CYS A 212 12.52 -3.18 -16.80
N GLU A 213 13.25 -3.33 -15.70
CA GLU A 213 14.70 -3.10 -15.64
C GLU A 213 15.51 -4.37 -15.31
N GLY A 214 14.86 -5.44 -14.85
CA GLY A 214 15.53 -6.67 -14.38
C GLY A 214 16.29 -6.52 -13.07
N VAL A 215 16.22 -5.34 -12.43
CA VAL A 215 16.90 -5.01 -11.17
C VAL A 215 15.96 -4.36 -10.19
N VAL A 216 16.24 -4.50 -8.88
CA VAL A 216 15.45 -3.90 -7.80
C VAL A 216 16.35 -3.39 -6.69
N GLY A 217 15.93 -2.29 -6.05
CA GLY A 217 16.61 -1.71 -4.89
C GLY A 217 15.67 -1.50 -3.70
N PRO A 218 15.35 -2.54 -2.90
CA PRO A 218 14.41 -2.38 -1.79
C PRO A 218 14.85 -1.34 -0.75
N TYR A 219 16.16 -1.27 -0.43
CA TYR A 219 16.70 -0.28 0.49
C TYR A 219 16.55 1.15 -0.02
N SER A 220 16.98 1.42 -1.25
CA SER A 220 16.92 2.76 -1.83
C SER A 220 15.48 3.22 -1.98
N PHE A 221 14.56 2.35 -2.39
CA PHE A 221 13.15 2.71 -2.54
C PHE A 221 12.45 2.95 -1.20
N VAL A 222 12.67 2.11 -0.18
CA VAL A 222 12.10 2.36 1.16
C VAL A 222 12.65 3.65 1.76
N LYS A 223 13.94 3.95 1.57
CA LYS A 223 14.53 5.24 1.96
C LYS A 223 13.84 6.41 1.26
N LYS A 224 13.66 6.33 -0.07
CA LYS A 224 12.95 7.35 -0.87
C LYS A 224 11.51 7.56 -0.39
N MET A 225 10.79 6.49 -0.04
CA MET A 225 9.45 6.61 0.56
C MET A 225 9.51 7.32 1.92
N ARG A 226 10.50 7.00 2.77
CA ARG A 226 10.67 7.62 4.08
C ARG A 226 11.02 9.10 4.03
N GLU A 227 11.52 9.59 2.90
CA GLU A 227 11.67 11.02 2.62
C GLU A 227 10.32 11.71 2.37
N SER A 228 9.30 10.99 1.90
CA SER A 228 7.96 11.53 1.59
C SER A 228 6.95 11.32 2.73
N ARG A 229 7.07 10.24 3.51
CA ARG A 229 6.25 10.00 4.69
C ARG A 229 7.06 9.23 5.73
N PRO A 230 7.08 9.62 7.01
CA PRO A 230 7.91 8.94 8.00
C PRO A 230 7.46 7.48 8.19
N LEU A 231 8.39 6.62 8.62
CA LEU A 231 8.12 5.25 9.08
C LEU A 231 7.54 4.28 8.02
N MET A 232 7.58 4.63 6.72
CA MET A 232 7.15 3.72 5.65
C MET A 232 7.91 2.40 5.75
N VAL A 233 7.17 1.28 5.72
CA VAL A 233 7.67 -0.06 6.12
C VAL A 233 8.19 -0.02 7.56
N GLN A 234 7.29 -0.10 8.54
CA GLN A 234 7.54 0.31 9.92
C GLN A 234 8.44 -0.64 10.72
N THR A 235 8.43 -1.94 10.39
CA THR A 235 9.14 -2.97 11.18
C THR A 235 10.13 -3.73 10.32
N GLU A 236 11.16 -4.30 10.96
CA GLU A 236 12.10 -5.21 10.29
C GLU A 236 11.38 -6.39 9.65
N ALA A 237 10.42 -7.00 10.35
CA ALA A 237 9.62 -8.11 9.83
C ALA A 237 8.91 -7.74 8.51
N GLN A 238 8.36 -6.53 8.40
CA GLN A 238 7.75 -6.02 7.16
C GLN A 238 8.77 -5.83 6.04
N TYR A 239 9.99 -5.41 6.37
CA TYR A 239 11.08 -5.25 5.40
C TYR A 239 11.61 -6.60 4.90
N VAL A 240 11.75 -7.59 5.80
CA VAL A 240 12.09 -8.97 5.44
C VAL A 240 10.98 -9.59 4.59
N PHE A 241 9.71 -9.39 4.97
CA PHE A 241 8.57 -9.90 4.22
C PHE A 241 8.49 -9.30 2.81
N LEU A 242 8.81 -8.02 2.62
CA LEU A 242 8.95 -7.42 1.30
C LEU A 242 9.95 -8.19 0.43
N HIS A 243 11.12 -8.56 0.96
CA HIS A 243 12.11 -9.37 0.23
C HIS A 243 11.59 -10.78 -0.08
N GLN A 244 10.87 -11.40 0.86
CA GLN A 244 10.23 -12.70 0.63
C GLN A 244 9.22 -12.64 -0.52
N CYS A 245 8.42 -11.57 -0.61
CA CYS A 245 7.51 -11.36 -1.74
C CYS A 245 8.26 -11.23 -3.08
N LEU A 246 9.35 -10.44 -3.13
CA LEU A 246 10.16 -10.28 -4.35
C LEU A 246 10.79 -11.62 -4.79
N LEU A 247 11.38 -12.36 -3.85
CA LEU A 247 11.95 -13.68 -4.11
C LEU A 247 10.88 -14.66 -4.61
N ARG A 248 9.72 -14.68 -3.94
CA ARG A 248 8.62 -15.58 -4.31
C ARG A 248 8.08 -15.25 -5.70
N PHE A 249 7.98 -13.97 -6.06
CA PHE A 249 7.60 -13.56 -7.42
C PHE A 249 8.59 -14.09 -8.46
N LEU A 250 9.90 -13.92 -8.25
CA LEU A 250 10.93 -14.44 -9.15
C LEU A 250 10.85 -15.97 -9.32
N GLN A 251 10.60 -16.70 -8.24
CA GLN A 251 10.43 -18.16 -8.28
C GLN A 251 9.19 -18.59 -9.07
N GLN A 252 8.10 -17.81 -9.05
CA GLN A 252 6.90 -18.09 -9.84
C GLN A 252 7.09 -17.79 -11.32
N SER A 253 7.97 -16.84 -11.65
CA SER A 253 8.25 -16.41 -13.03
C SER A 253 9.39 -17.20 -13.70
N ALA A 254 10.16 -17.98 -12.94
CA ALA A 254 11.21 -18.83 -13.48
C ALA A 254 10.60 -20.00 -14.27
N PRO A 255 11.13 -20.34 -15.47
CA PRO A 255 10.77 -21.59 -16.13
C PRO A 255 11.08 -22.77 -15.20
N PRO A 256 10.31 -23.88 -15.27
CA PRO A 256 10.59 -25.04 -14.45
C PRO A 256 12.05 -25.49 -14.65
N PRO A 257 12.73 -25.95 -13.59
CA PRO A 257 14.10 -26.40 -13.72
C PRO A 257 14.15 -27.48 -14.80
N VAL A 258 15.00 -27.28 -15.81
CA VAL A 258 15.32 -28.31 -16.79
C VAL A 258 15.78 -29.52 -15.99
N GLN A 259 15.06 -30.64 -16.10
CA GLN A 259 15.53 -31.92 -15.57
C GLN A 259 16.90 -32.17 -16.21
N LYS A 260 17.97 -31.91 -15.45
CA LYS A 260 19.29 -32.41 -15.81
C LYS A 260 19.16 -33.92 -15.65
N ASN A 261 19.06 -34.64 -16.77
CA ASN A 261 19.35 -36.07 -16.79
C ASN A 261 20.72 -36.22 -16.09
N GLU A 262 20.74 -36.90 -14.97
CA GLU A 262 21.97 -37.28 -14.28
C GLU A 262 22.77 -38.14 -15.25
N ALA A 263 23.74 -37.52 -15.92
CA ALA A 263 24.80 -38.27 -16.55
C ALA A 263 25.59 -38.92 -15.41
N VAL A 264 25.39 -40.24 -15.27
CA VAL A 264 26.19 -41.10 -14.42
C VAL A 264 27.65 -40.94 -14.86
N TYR A 265 28.45 -40.25 -14.05
CA TYR A 265 29.90 -40.29 -14.21
C TYR A 265 30.39 -41.62 -13.66
N GLU A 266 30.60 -42.60 -14.54
CA GLU A 266 31.40 -43.78 -14.20
C GLU A 266 32.83 -43.34 -13.91
N ASN A 267 33.27 -43.58 -12.67
CA ASN A 267 34.67 -43.44 -12.27
C ASN A 267 35.52 -44.46 -13.02
N LEU A 268 36.17 -44.03 -14.11
CA LEU A 268 37.29 -44.77 -14.68
C LEU A 268 38.53 -44.55 -13.81
N LEU A 269 38.82 -45.56 -12.99
CA LEU A 269 40.11 -45.77 -12.34
C LEU A 269 41.22 -45.76 -13.39
N PHE A 270 42.16 -44.83 -13.28
CA PHE A 270 43.46 -44.96 -13.92
C PHE A 270 44.45 -45.45 -12.86
N GLU A 271 44.85 -46.72 -12.97
CA GLU A 271 46.07 -47.24 -12.34
C GLU A 271 47.27 -46.54 -12.99
N ASN A 272 48.11 -45.92 -12.17
CA ASN A 272 49.48 -45.53 -12.54
C ASN A 272 50.41 -46.15 -11.49
N ASP A 273 50.82 -47.38 -11.73
CA ASP A 273 52.00 -47.96 -11.12
C ASP A 273 53.13 -47.89 -12.15
N GLU A 274 53.93 -46.82 -12.14
CA GLU A 274 55.34 -46.91 -12.51
C GLU A 274 56.20 -45.88 -11.75
N ALA A 275 57.25 -46.44 -11.15
CA ALA A 275 58.58 -45.88 -10.90
C ALA A 275 58.78 -44.82 -9.80
N VAL A 276 59.40 -45.25 -8.69
CA VAL A 276 60.61 -44.60 -8.16
C VAL A 276 61.58 -45.67 -7.66
N ASP A 277 62.68 -45.85 -8.40
CA ASP A 277 63.96 -46.34 -7.91
C ASP A 277 64.73 -45.19 -7.25
N VAL A 278 65.64 -45.57 -6.34
CA VAL A 278 66.61 -44.81 -5.51
C VAL A 278 66.18 -44.51 -4.07
#